data_AF-A0A9D5ZQV1-F1
#
_entry.id   AF-A0A9D5ZQV1-F1
#
_cell.length_a   1.000
_cell.length_b   1.000
_cell.length_c   1.000
_cell.angle_alpha   90.00
_cell.angle_beta   90.00
_cell.angle_gamma   90.00
#
_symmetry.space_group_name_H-M   'P 1'
#
loop_
_entity.id
_entity.type
_entity.pdbx_description
1 polymer ?
#
loop_
_entity_poly.entity_id
_entity_poly.type
_entity_poly.pdbx_seq_one_letter_code
_entity_poly.pdbx_strand_id
1 'polypeptide(L)'
;METLKGAVLDSGMVVQMGDGMFCRPAMEGFPPGSEWILALNGPGSKPGKGLAISHCGEYWLRVQNDYVVGSIDGEENQIKRIPVKEFVSRFLYPFFSENFSKQIKAGERFKRPFGSRFEFILEPNSTGWEIVIKEYGREENLSRLTPPLHFAPNSREIEGWHLSGNPYNCSSRSYKAETCPENPRKFIFSPEVGKKIDGSKAARSVTVDEIEDVKRFGRGTLTIESFNLEQRKDGCPNIERMNFTVKLEGGY
;
A
#
# COMPACT_ATOMS: atom_id res chain seq x y z
N MET A 1 -20.43 12.88 7.76
CA MET A 1 -19.03 13.28 7.98
C MET A 1 -18.15 12.28 7.28
N GLU A 2 -17.27 12.73 6.40
CA GLU A 2 -16.33 11.87 5.68
C GLU A 2 -15.01 11.77 6.47
N THR A 3 -14.42 10.58 6.54
CA THR A 3 -13.15 10.36 7.25
C THR A 3 -12.05 10.07 6.24
N LEU A 4 -11.15 11.04 6.02
CA LEU A 4 -10.03 10.89 5.10
C LEU A 4 -8.89 10.02 5.67
N LYS A 5 -8.76 9.97 7.01
CA LYS A 5 -7.77 9.16 7.73
C LYS A 5 -8.19 8.95 9.19
N GLY A 6 -7.96 7.75 9.72
CA GLY A 6 -8.33 7.38 11.11
C GLY A 6 -9.71 6.73 11.20
N ALA A 7 -10.26 6.65 12.41
CA ALA A 7 -11.59 6.12 12.67
C ALA A 7 -12.40 7.14 13.48
N VAL A 8 -13.70 7.20 13.22
CA VAL A 8 -14.67 8.02 13.95
C VAL A 8 -15.78 7.11 14.43
N LEU A 9 -16.23 7.31 15.67
CA LEU A 9 -17.39 6.62 16.23
C LEU A 9 -18.70 7.04 15.53
N ASP A 10 -19.62 6.09 15.37
CA ASP A 10 -20.95 6.32 14.77
C ASP A 10 -21.81 7.32 15.56
N SER A 11 -21.47 7.57 16.83
CA SER A 11 -22.10 8.59 17.69
C SER A 11 -21.85 10.02 17.21
N GLY A 12 -21.08 10.21 16.14
CA GLY A 12 -20.58 11.51 15.73
C GLY A 12 -19.46 12.00 16.65
N MET A 13 -19.12 13.27 16.52
CA MET A 13 -17.93 13.85 17.13
C MET A 13 -18.23 15.23 17.70
N VAL A 14 -17.84 15.44 18.94
CA VAL A 14 -17.86 16.75 19.59
C VAL A 14 -16.45 17.29 19.60
N VAL A 15 -16.24 18.42 18.93
CA VAL A 15 -14.95 19.09 18.88
C VAL A 15 -14.99 20.29 19.81
N GLN A 16 -14.13 20.30 20.82
CA GLN A 16 -14.06 21.42 21.76
C GLN A 16 -13.32 22.60 21.13
N MET A 17 -14.07 23.65 20.81
CA MET A 17 -13.55 24.97 20.44
C MET A 17 -13.50 25.88 21.68
N GLY A 18 -12.90 27.06 21.56
CA GLY A 18 -12.73 27.99 22.68
C GLY A 18 -12.87 29.44 22.26
N ASP A 19 -12.35 30.33 23.09
CA ASP A 19 -12.27 31.78 22.92
C ASP A 19 -10.89 32.24 22.38
N GLY A 20 -10.07 31.31 21.89
CA GLY A 20 -8.66 31.55 21.55
C GLY A 20 -7.68 31.10 22.63
N MET A 21 -8.11 30.91 23.87
CA MET A 21 -7.24 30.46 24.97
C MET A 21 -6.77 29.01 24.77
N PHE A 22 -5.58 28.69 25.29
CA PHE A 22 -4.95 27.35 25.20
C PHE A 22 -4.79 26.79 23.78
N CYS A 23 -4.65 27.69 22.80
CA CYS A 23 -4.55 27.32 21.40
C CYS A 23 -5.78 26.53 20.93
N ARG A 24 -6.99 26.97 21.29
CA ARG A 24 -8.27 26.48 20.72
C ARG A 24 -8.85 27.53 19.77
N PRO A 25 -9.30 27.15 18.56
CA PRO A 25 -9.93 28.11 17.65
C PRO A 25 -11.19 28.75 18.25
N ALA A 26 -11.42 30.01 17.88
CA ALA A 26 -12.65 30.73 18.14
C ALA A 26 -13.82 30.14 17.32
N MET A 27 -15.00 29.98 17.94
CA MET A 27 -16.17 29.39 17.27
C MET A 27 -16.64 30.21 16.06
N GLU A 28 -16.43 31.53 16.10
CA GLU A 28 -16.78 32.48 15.05
C GLU A 28 -16.08 32.16 13.72
N GLY A 29 -14.92 31.47 13.78
CA GLY A 29 -14.20 31.00 12.60
C GLY A 29 -14.89 29.86 11.84
N PHE A 30 -15.89 29.19 12.43
CA PHE A 30 -16.55 28.00 11.91
C PHE A 30 -18.08 28.22 11.82
N PRO A 31 -18.57 29.10 10.94
CA PRO A 31 -19.99 29.42 10.86
C PRO A 31 -20.85 28.22 10.43
N PRO A 32 -22.09 28.06 10.94
CA PRO A 32 -22.99 27.00 10.50
C PRO A 32 -23.19 26.96 8.98
N GLY A 33 -23.28 25.75 8.41
CA GLY A 33 -23.42 25.55 6.96
C GLY A 33 -22.13 25.68 6.16
N SER A 34 -20.98 25.83 6.83
CA SER A 34 -19.67 25.78 6.18
C SER A 34 -19.04 24.38 6.25
N GLU A 35 -18.18 24.07 5.29
CA GLU A 35 -17.47 22.80 5.19
C GLU A 35 -15.98 22.97 5.49
N TRP A 36 -15.43 22.01 6.23
CA TRP A 36 -14.05 22.05 6.73
C TRP A 36 -13.43 20.66 6.70
N ILE A 37 -12.13 20.62 6.42
CA ILE A 37 -11.28 19.45 6.63
C ILE A 37 -10.53 19.67 7.92
N LEU A 38 -10.60 18.72 8.85
CA LEU A 38 -10.04 18.83 10.19
C LEU A 38 -9.03 17.70 10.43
N ALA A 39 -7.85 18.04 10.94
CA ALA A 39 -6.90 17.11 11.52
C ALA A 39 -7.04 17.19 13.05
N LEU A 40 -7.49 16.08 13.65
CA LEU A 40 -7.86 16.03 15.06
C LEU A 40 -6.87 15.20 15.84
N ASN A 41 -6.44 15.74 16.98
CA ASN A 41 -5.57 15.02 17.88
C ASN A 41 -6.38 14.15 18.85
N GLY A 42 -5.84 12.96 19.14
CA GLY A 42 -6.46 11.96 20.02
C GLY A 42 -6.55 12.39 21.50
N PRO A 43 -7.23 11.60 22.34
CA PRO A 43 -7.30 11.84 23.79
C PRO A 43 -5.89 12.00 24.40
N GLY A 44 -5.68 13.08 25.16
CA GLY A 44 -4.40 13.38 25.83
C GLY A 44 -3.53 14.44 25.15
N SER A 45 -3.86 14.89 23.94
CA SER A 45 -3.11 15.94 23.23
C SER A 45 -3.37 17.37 23.74
N LYS A 46 -4.47 17.59 24.46
CA LYS A 46 -4.85 18.85 25.11
C LYS A 46 -5.59 18.55 26.43
N PRO A 47 -5.61 19.48 27.42
CA PRO A 47 -6.39 19.31 28.63
C PRO A 47 -7.88 19.07 28.32
N GLY A 48 -8.47 18.03 28.89
CA GLY A 48 -9.86 17.62 28.69
C GLY A 48 -10.00 16.13 28.36
N LYS A 49 -11.25 15.68 28.16
CA LYS A 49 -11.59 14.34 27.64
C LYS A 49 -12.23 14.52 26.27
N GLY A 50 -11.51 14.21 25.18
CA GLY A 50 -12.04 14.33 23.82
C GLY A 50 -10.96 14.54 22.75
N LEU A 51 -11.41 14.77 21.51
CA LEU A 51 -10.57 15.20 20.38
C LEU A 51 -10.47 16.73 20.37
N ALA A 52 -9.31 17.26 20.01
CA ALA A 52 -9.08 18.70 19.99
C ALA A 52 -8.44 19.18 18.68
N ILE A 53 -8.83 20.37 18.27
CA ILE A 53 -8.20 21.12 17.17
C ILE A 53 -7.14 22.05 17.78
N SER A 54 -5.92 22.04 17.24
CA SER A 54 -4.83 22.93 17.66
C SER A 54 -4.84 24.25 16.88
N HIS A 55 -4.75 25.39 17.57
CA HIS A 55 -4.84 26.76 17.00
C HIS A 55 -3.86 27.09 15.87
N CYS A 56 -2.80 26.31 15.68
CA CYS A 56 -1.72 26.63 14.75
C CYS A 56 -2.13 26.73 13.26
N GLY A 57 -3.41 26.70 12.88
CA GLY A 57 -3.88 26.90 11.50
C GLY A 57 -3.49 25.80 10.51
N GLU A 58 -2.55 24.93 10.88
CA GLU A 58 -2.04 23.79 10.13
C GLU A 58 -2.96 22.56 10.20
N TYR A 59 -4.01 22.60 11.04
CA TYR A 59 -4.85 21.44 11.36
C TYR A 59 -6.31 21.60 10.91
N TRP A 60 -6.65 22.67 10.19
CA TRP A 60 -7.96 22.81 9.57
C TRP A 60 -7.90 23.60 8.26
N LEU A 61 -8.70 23.19 7.29
CA LEU A 61 -8.75 23.83 5.98
C LEU A 61 -10.21 24.06 5.58
N ARG A 62 -10.49 25.24 5.03
CA ARG A 62 -11.85 25.57 4.59
C ARG A 62 -12.12 24.97 3.23
N VAL A 63 -13.32 24.42 3.04
CA VAL A 63 -13.80 24.02 1.71
C VAL A 63 -14.69 25.13 1.15
N GLN A 64 -14.36 25.59 -0.06
CA GLN A 64 -15.11 26.63 -0.78
C GLN A 64 -15.18 26.29 -2.27
N ASN A 65 -16.40 26.16 -2.81
CA ASN A 65 -16.66 25.95 -4.24
C ASN A 65 -15.86 24.79 -4.87
N ASP A 66 -15.77 23.65 -4.18
CA ASP A 66 -14.97 22.47 -4.60
C ASP A 66 -13.44 22.66 -4.51
N TYR A 67 -12.98 23.62 -3.70
CA TYR A 67 -11.56 23.81 -3.38
C TYR A 67 -11.30 23.78 -1.88
N VAL A 68 -10.14 23.25 -1.51
CA VAL A 68 -9.56 23.34 -0.17
C VAL A 68 -8.65 24.57 -0.12
N VAL A 69 -8.89 25.45 0.85
CA VAL A 69 -8.20 26.73 1.02
C VAL A 69 -7.57 26.79 2.42
N GLY A 70 -6.27 27.06 2.47
CA GLY A 70 -5.52 27.28 3.72
C GLY A 70 -4.03 26.96 3.57
N SER A 71 -3.35 26.74 4.70
CA SER A 71 -1.93 26.34 4.68
C SER A 71 -1.79 24.86 4.33
N ILE A 72 -1.42 24.57 3.09
CA ILE A 72 -1.30 23.20 2.55
C ILE A 72 0.17 22.94 2.21
N ASP A 73 0.83 22.05 2.96
CA ASP A 73 2.25 21.67 2.78
C ASP A 73 3.24 22.86 2.70
N GLY A 74 2.91 24.00 3.31
CA GLY A 74 3.67 25.25 3.20
C GLY A 74 4.18 25.76 4.53
N GLU A 75 5.11 26.71 4.49
CA GLU A 75 5.54 27.47 5.67
C GLU A 75 4.37 28.28 6.26
N GLU A 76 4.49 28.65 7.54
CA GLU A 76 3.48 29.41 8.28
C GLU A 76 3.01 30.64 7.48
N ASN A 77 1.69 30.77 7.26
CA ASN A 77 0.99 31.82 6.48
C ASN A 77 0.89 31.65 4.94
N GLN A 78 1.37 30.55 4.35
CA GLN A 78 1.17 30.34 2.91
C GLN A 78 -0.24 29.79 2.60
N ILE A 79 -1.13 30.64 2.06
CA ILE A 79 -2.46 30.18 1.62
C ILE A 79 -2.38 29.57 0.22
N LYS A 80 -2.70 28.28 0.10
CA LYS A 80 -2.91 27.58 -1.17
C LYS A 80 -4.38 27.29 -1.39
N ARG A 81 -4.76 27.14 -2.66
CA ARG A 81 -6.09 26.71 -3.09
C ARG A 81 -5.91 25.55 -4.06
N ILE A 82 -6.38 24.36 -3.68
CA ILE A 82 -6.34 23.17 -4.55
C ILE A 82 -7.72 22.53 -4.64
N PRO A 83 -8.07 21.84 -5.74
CA PRO A 83 -9.34 21.13 -5.86
C PRO A 83 -9.52 20.10 -4.74
N VAL A 84 -10.75 19.93 -4.23
CA VAL A 84 -11.06 18.96 -3.16
C VAL A 84 -10.64 17.55 -3.57
N LYS A 85 -10.92 17.13 -4.80
CA LYS A 85 -10.49 15.82 -5.31
C LYS A 85 -8.97 15.62 -5.26
N GLU A 86 -8.21 16.65 -5.62
CA GLU A 86 -6.75 16.60 -5.54
C GLU A 86 -6.31 16.48 -4.09
N PHE A 87 -6.88 17.29 -3.19
CA PHE A 87 -6.56 17.23 -1.75
C PHE A 87 -6.87 15.85 -1.16
N VAL A 88 -8.07 15.32 -1.38
CA VAL A 88 -8.55 14.04 -0.87
C VAL A 88 -7.70 12.87 -1.37
N SER A 89 -7.28 12.91 -2.65
CA SER A 89 -6.38 11.89 -3.23
C SER A 89 -5.01 11.82 -2.53
N ARG A 90 -4.64 12.83 -1.74
CA ARG A 90 -3.41 12.79 -0.92
C ARG A 90 -3.57 11.94 0.33
N PHE A 91 -4.80 11.67 0.77
CA PHE A 91 -5.09 10.91 1.98
C PHE A 91 -5.69 9.54 1.65
N LEU A 92 -6.49 9.46 0.60
CA LEU A 92 -7.09 8.22 0.12
C LEU A 92 -6.17 7.50 -0.87
N TYR A 93 -6.34 6.19 -0.93
CA TYR A 93 -5.78 5.35 -1.98
C TYR A 93 -6.86 5.17 -3.03
N PRO A 94 -6.93 6.00 -4.09
CA PRO A 94 -8.05 5.94 -5.02
C PRO A 94 -8.13 4.56 -5.68
N PHE A 95 -9.34 4.12 -6.03
CA PHE A 95 -9.52 2.93 -6.83
C PHE A 95 -8.66 2.96 -8.11
N PHE A 96 -7.94 1.87 -8.35
CA PHE A 96 -7.18 1.66 -9.57
C PHE A 96 -7.43 0.26 -10.13
N SER A 97 -7.35 0.17 -11.45
CA SER A 97 -7.29 -1.10 -12.18
C SER A 97 -6.36 -0.91 -13.37
N GLU A 98 -5.24 -1.62 -13.37
CA GLU A 98 -4.20 -1.49 -14.38
C GLU A 98 -3.83 -2.85 -14.96
N ASN A 99 -3.51 -2.86 -16.25
CA ASN A 99 -3.02 -4.05 -16.95
C ASN A 99 -1.84 -3.67 -17.84
N PHE A 100 -0.78 -4.45 -17.83
CA PHE A 100 0.36 -4.27 -18.72
C PHE A 100 1.06 -5.59 -19.02
N SER A 101 1.74 -5.65 -20.16
CA SER A 101 2.58 -6.78 -20.55
C SER A 101 4.01 -6.33 -20.78
N LYS A 102 4.96 -7.21 -20.49
CA LYS A 102 6.38 -6.92 -20.63
C LYS A 102 7.20 -8.20 -20.88
N GLN A 103 8.36 -8.01 -21.49
CA GLN A 103 9.43 -8.99 -21.56
C GLN A 103 10.57 -8.56 -20.65
N ILE A 104 11.18 -9.52 -19.95
CA ILE A 104 12.35 -9.32 -19.11
C ILE A 104 13.38 -10.42 -19.36
N LYS A 105 14.67 -10.09 -19.22
CA LYS A 105 15.79 -11.03 -19.30
C LYS A 105 16.40 -11.28 -17.94
N ALA A 106 17.07 -12.43 -17.78
CA ALA A 106 17.77 -12.82 -16.55
C ALA A 106 18.55 -11.66 -15.91
N GLY A 107 18.35 -11.46 -14.61
CA GLY A 107 19.05 -10.42 -13.84
C GLY A 107 18.56 -8.98 -14.06
N GLU A 108 17.70 -8.72 -15.05
CA GLU A 108 17.09 -7.40 -15.20
C GLU A 108 16.09 -7.15 -14.06
N ARG A 109 16.12 -5.93 -13.53
CA ARG A 109 15.10 -5.42 -12.63
C ARG A 109 14.06 -4.66 -13.43
N PHE A 110 12.78 -5.00 -13.23
CA PHE A 110 11.67 -4.26 -13.84
C PHE A 110 10.91 -3.47 -12.79
N LYS A 111 10.50 -2.25 -13.15
CA LYS A 111 9.75 -1.33 -12.30
C LYS A 111 8.64 -0.68 -13.12
N ARG A 112 7.45 -0.57 -12.54
CA ARG A 112 6.34 0.18 -13.12
C ARG A 112 5.53 0.91 -12.04
N PRO A 113 5.44 2.25 -12.11
CA PRO A 113 4.50 3.01 -11.29
C PRO A 113 3.05 2.58 -11.55
N PHE A 114 2.23 2.54 -10.50
CA PHE A 114 0.79 2.29 -10.60
C PHE A 114 0.04 2.92 -9.42
N GLY A 115 -1.28 3.10 -9.55
CA GLY A 115 -2.15 3.53 -8.44
C GLY A 115 -1.69 4.84 -7.78
N SER A 116 -1.07 5.74 -8.54
CA SER A 116 -0.46 7.04 -8.14
C SER A 116 0.72 6.99 -7.15
N ARG A 117 0.80 5.98 -6.27
CA ARG A 117 1.75 5.95 -5.15
C ARG A 117 2.55 4.67 -5.02
N PHE A 118 2.24 3.68 -5.85
CA PHE A 118 2.84 2.38 -5.77
C PHE A 118 3.79 2.12 -6.95
N GLU A 119 4.73 1.21 -6.74
CA GLU A 119 5.60 0.68 -7.77
C GLU A 119 5.50 -0.84 -7.74
N PHE A 120 5.18 -1.43 -8.89
CA PHE A 120 5.30 -2.85 -9.14
C PHE A 120 6.73 -3.14 -9.55
N ILE A 121 7.36 -4.10 -8.89
CA ILE A 121 8.77 -4.43 -9.10
C ILE A 121 8.89 -5.95 -9.30
N LEU A 122 9.62 -6.35 -10.35
CA LEU A 122 10.24 -7.67 -10.39
C LEU A 122 11.69 -7.49 -9.94
N GLU A 123 11.94 -7.88 -8.71
CA GLU A 123 13.27 -7.79 -8.09
C GLU A 123 14.05 -9.06 -8.46
N PRO A 124 15.18 -8.94 -9.20
CA PRO A 124 15.96 -10.11 -9.56
C PRO A 124 16.64 -10.70 -8.32
N ASN A 125 16.68 -12.02 -8.25
CA ASN A 125 17.44 -12.78 -7.25
C ASN A 125 18.34 -13.81 -7.96
N SER A 126 18.99 -14.71 -7.20
CA SER A 126 19.95 -15.67 -7.75
C SER A 126 19.32 -16.76 -8.65
N THR A 127 18.01 -16.97 -8.57
CA THR A 127 17.27 -18.07 -9.22
C THR A 127 16.10 -17.60 -10.11
N GLY A 128 15.83 -16.29 -10.15
CA GLY A 128 14.79 -15.67 -10.94
C GLY A 128 14.38 -14.29 -10.39
N TRP A 129 13.11 -14.12 -10.04
CA TRP A 129 12.57 -12.85 -9.51
C TRP A 129 11.63 -13.04 -8.32
N GLU A 130 11.51 -11.99 -7.52
CA GLU A 130 10.44 -11.82 -6.55
C GLU A 130 9.51 -10.67 -6.99
N ILE A 131 8.20 -10.89 -6.89
CA ILE A 131 7.19 -9.84 -7.01
C ILE A 131 7.23 -9.00 -5.73
N VAL A 132 7.50 -7.71 -5.91
CA VAL A 132 7.60 -6.72 -4.86
C VAL A 132 6.67 -5.56 -5.18
N ILE A 133 5.88 -5.14 -4.20
CA ILE A 133 5.08 -3.90 -4.26
C ILE A 133 5.64 -2.94 -3.24
N LYS A 134 6.02 -1.73 -3.66
CA LYS A 134 6.45 -0.66 -2.77
C LYS A 134 5.53 0.55 -2.89
N GLU A 135 5.43 1.33 -1.81
CA GLU A 135 4.88 2.69 -1.83
C GLU A 135 6.06 3.67 -1.88
N TYR A 136 5.96 4.74 -2.67
CA TYR A 136 7.05 5.71 -2.80
C TYR A 136 7.50 6.25 -1.44
N GLY A 137 8.81 6.30 -1.23
CA GLY A 137 9.41 6.73 0.04
C GLY A 137 9.42 5.65 1.13
N ARG A 138 9.05 4.40 0.82
CA ARG A 138 9.11 3.26 1.75
C ARG A 138 9.92 2.11 1.16
N GLU A 139 10.70 1.46 2.02
CA GLU A 139 11.48 0.27 1.66
C GLU A 139 10.72 -1.06 1.85
N GLU A 140 9.63 -1.03 2.61
CA GLU A 140 8.83 -2.22 2.94
C GLU A 140 8.20 -2.86 1.69
N ASN A 141 8.28 -4.18 1.57
CA ASN A 141 7.57 -4.93 0.53
C ASN A 141 6.13 -5.16 0.98
N LEU A 142 5.21 -4.36 0.46
CA LEU A 142 3.80 -4.37 0.81
C LEU A 142 3.07 -5.67 0.42
N SER A 143 3.68 -6.48 -0.43
CA SER A 143 3.13 -7.77 -0.87
C SER A 143 3.61 -8.97 -0.05
N ARG A 144 4.54 -8.76 0.92
CA ARG A 144 5.20 -9.86 1.65
C ARG A 144 4.27 -10.79 2.42
N LEU A 145 3.05 -10.33 2.71
CA LEU A 145 2.00 -11.13 3.35
C LEU A 145 1.13 -11.92 2.37
N THR A 146 1.57 -12.08 1.10
CA THR A 146 0.93 -13.00 0.16
C THR A 146 1.07 -14.44 0.63
N PRO A 147 -0.01 -15.22 0.82
CA PRO A 147 0.08 -16.64 1.15
C PRO A 147 0.65 -17.47 -0.01
N PRO A 148 1.27 -18.64 0.28
CA PRO A 148 1.55 -19.19 1.60
C PRO A 148 2.70 -18.44 2.30
N LEU A 149 2.60 -18.22 3.62
CA LEU A 149 3.65 -17.50 4.38
C LEU A 149 4.84 -18.39 4.75
N HIS A 150 4.62 -19.72 4.84
CA HIS A 150 5.64 -20.69 5.22
C HIS A 150 5.39 -22.04 4.52
N PHE A 151 6.41 -22.89 4.53
CA PHE A 151 6.37 -24.32 4.16
C PHE A 151 6.04 -24.66 2.70
N ALA A 152 5.77 -23.68 1.86
CA ALA A 152 5.56 -23.86 0.43
C ALA A 152 6.10 -22.66 -0.35
N PRO A 153 6.52 -22.86 -1.62
CA PRO A 153 6.93 -21.77 -2.49
C PRO A 153 5.85 -20.69 -2.61
N ASN A 154 6.26 -19.43 -2.55
CA ASN A 154 5.32 -18.31 -2.57
C ASN A 154 4.94 -17.95 -4.01
N SER A 155 3.69 -17.51 -4.24
CA SER A 155 3.29 -17.04 -5.58
C SER A 155 4.03 -15.78 -6.03
N ARG A 156 4.69 -15.07 -5.11
CA ARG A 156 5.57 -13.94 -5.45
C ARG A 156 6.93 -14.38 -5.97
N GLU A 157 7.34 -15.62 -5.70
CA GLU A 157 8.62 -16.17 -6.14
C GLU A 157 8.48 -16.77 -7.54
N ILE A 158 9.33 -16.34 -8.46
CA ILE A 158 9.38 -16.82 -9.84
C ILE A 158 10.77 -17.37 -10.09
N GLU A 159 10.91 -18.68 -9.98
CA GLU A 159 12.19 -19.38 -10.17
C GLU A 159 12.10 -20.34 -11.35
N GLY A 160 13.23 -20.61 -12.02
CA GLY A 160 13.22 -21.43 -13.23
C GLY A 160 12.73 -22.86 -13.01
N TRP A 161 12.99 -23.45 -11.83
CA TRP A 161 12.48 -24.77 -11.50
C TRP A 161 10.94 -24.80 -11.40
N HIS A 162 10.29 -23.68 -11.05
CA HIS A 162 8.82 -23.56 -11.06
C HIS A 162 8.22 -23.76 -12.45
N LEU A 163 9.01 -23.54 -13.49
CA LEU A 163 8.62 -23.57 -14.90
C LEU A 163 9.16 -24.80 -15.63
N SER A 164 9.90 -25.67 -14.92
CA SER A 164 10.46 -26.89 -15.47
C SER A 164 9.40 -27.98 -15.62
N GLY A 165 9.52 -28.83 -16.64
CA GLY A 165 8.62 -29.97 -16.82
C GLY A 165 8.75 -31.04 -15.73
N ASN A 166 9.85 -31.04 -14.97
CA ASN A 166 10.07 -31.93 -13.83
C ASN A 166 10.82 -31.19 -12.71
N PRO A 167 10.12 -30.62 -11.71
CA PRO A 167 10.74 -29.86 -10.62
C PRO A 167 11.64 -30.71 -9.71
N TYR A 168 11.46 -32.04 -9.70
CA TYR A 168 12.26 -32.93 -8.85
C TYR A 168 13.74 -32.98 -9.25
N ASN A 169 14.08 -32.61 -10.49
CA ASN A 169 15.45 -32.51 -10.96
C ASN A 169 16.24 -31.41 -10.24
N CYS A 170 15.56 -30.37 -9.76
CA CYS A 170 16.18 -29.32 -8.97
C CYS A 170 16.31 -29.78 -7.51
N SER A 171 17.53 -30.16 -7.14
CA SER A 171 17.83 -30.69 -5.80
C SER A 171 17.80 -29.63 -4.70
N SER A 172 18.06 -28.37 -5.04
CA SER A 172 18.07 -27.21 -4.13
C SER A 172 16.74 -26.45 -4.09
N ARG A 173 15.66 -27.00 -4.66
CA ARG A 173 14.35 -26.36 -4.69
C ARG A 173 13.83 -26.04 -3.27
N SER A 174 13.21 -24.88 -3.15
CA SER A 174 12.67 -24.38 -1.88
C SER A 174 11.67 -25.36 -1.26
N TYR A 175 11.78 -25.56 0.05
CA TYR A 175 10.92 -26.47 0.85
C TYR A 175 10.89 -27.93 0.40
N LYS A 176 11.82 -28.35 -0.48
CA LYS A 176 11.75 -29.66 -1.18
C LYS A 176 10.40 -29.88 -1.86
N ALA A 177 9.72 -28.79 -2.22
CA ALA A 177 8.32 -28.82 -2.62
C ALA A 177 8.07 -29.76 -3.79
N GLU A 178 6.93 -30.43 -3.75
CA GLU A 178 6.47 -31.34 -4.81
C GLU A 178 5.63 -30.57 -5.85
N THR A 179 5.08 -29.43 -5.44
CA THR A 179 4.24 -28.57 -6.26
C THR A 179 4.87 -27.19 -6.39
N CYS A 180 4.73 -26.61 -7.58
CA CYS A 180 5.10 -25.22 -7.84
C CYS A 180 3.91 -24.31 -7.53
N PRO A 181 4.10 -23.00 -7.32
CA PRO A 181 2.96 -22.11 -7.23
C PRO A 181 2.17 -22.15 -8.56
N GLU A 182 0.90 -21.74 -8.55
CA GLU A 182 0.06 -21.72 -9.75
C GLU A 182 0.54 -20.66 -10.77
N ASN A 183 0.20 -20.87 -12.05
CA ASN A 183 0.18 -19.82 -13.07
C ASN A 183 -1.28 -19.64 -13.52
N PRO A 184 -1.89 -18.46 -13.35
CA PRO A 184 -1.27 -17.19 -12.99
C PRO A 184 -0.91 -17.05 -11.50
N ARG A 185 0.17 -16.30 -11.22
CA ARG A 185 0.68 -15.97 -9.90
C ARG A 185 -0.22 -14.93 -9.23
N LYS A 186 -0.94 -15.31 -8.18
CA LYS A 186 -1.80 -14.39 -7.41
C LYS A 186 -1.04 -13.81 -6.22
N PHE A 187 -1.16 -12.51 -5.99
CA PHE A 187 -0.56 -11.85 -4.83
C PHE A 187 -1.48 -10.76 -4.29
N ILE A 188 -1.27 -10.41 -3.03
CA ILE A 188 -2.02 -9.36 -2.32
C ILE A 188 -1.03 -8.32 -1.81
N PHE A 189 -1.50 -7.09 -1.59
CA PHE A 189 -0.68 -6.03 -1.01
C PHE A 189 -1.54 -5.01 -0.29
N SER A 190 -0.95 -4.31 0.68
CA SER A 190 -1.62 -3.20 1.35
C SER A 190 -0.61 -2.20 1.92
N PRO A 191 -0.90 -0.88 1.87
CA PRO A 191 -0.08 0.13 2.53
C PRO A 191 -0.03 -0.03 4.05
N GLU A 192 -0.97 -0.77 4.65
CA GLU A 192 -1.02 -1.05 6.08
C GLU A 192 0.03 -2.09 6.53
N VAL A 193 0.58 -2.88 5.60
CA VAL A 193 1.69 -3.82 5.86
C VAL A 193 2.93 -3.02 6.29
N GLY A 194 3.54 -3.43 7.40
CA GLY A 194 4.66 -2.74 8.04
C GLY A 194 4.25 -1.49 8.83
N LYS A 195 2.97 -1.10 8.82
CA LYS A 195 2.41 -0.01 9.64
C LYS A 195 1.55 -0.58 10.76
N LYS A 196 0.28 -0.89 10.46
CA LYS A 196 -0.68 -1.46 11.42
C LYS A 196 -0.67 -2.98 11.41
N ILE A 197 -0.38 -3.58 10.25
CA ILE A 197 -0.30 -5.03 10.08
C ILE A 197 1.17 -5.41 10.01
N ASP A 198 1.59 -6.30 10.90
CA ASP A 198 2.95 -6.86 10.96
C ASP A 198 4.08 -5.80 10.95
N GLY A 199 3.89 -4.71 11.70
CA GLY A 199 4.90 -3.67 11.85
C GLY A 199 6.09 -4.11 12.70
N SER A 200 7.15 -3.30 12.75
CA SER A 200 8.40 -3.59 13.50
C SER A 200 8.22 -3.82 15.01
N LYS A 201 7.06 -3.45 15.57
CA LYS A 201 6.69 -3.68 16.97
C LYS A 201 5.66 -4.81 17.16
N ALA A 202 5.30 -5.54 16.11
CA ALA A 202 4.38 -6.65 16.21
C ALA A 202 5.03 -7.77 17.03
N ALA A 203 4.42 -8.10 18.17
CA ALA A 203 4.86 -9.18 19.05
C ALA A 203 4.16 -10.52 18.77
N ARG A 204 3.32 -10.57 17.72
CA ARG A 204 2.51 -11.74 17.36
C ARG A 204 2.57 -12.00 15.86
N SER A 205 2.28 -13.23 15.49
CA SER A 205 2.08 -13.62 14.09
C SER A 205 0.85 -12.92 13.50
N VAL A 206 0.89 -12.77 12.16
CA VAL A 206 -0.22 -12.24 11.36
C VAL A 206 -1.42 -13.18 11.42
N THR A 207 -2.61 -12.64 11.64
CA THR A 207 -3.85 -13.41 11.67
C THR A 207 -4.47 -13.57 10.27
N VAL A 208 -5.38 -14.53 10.13
CA VAL A 208 -6.13 -14.72 8.87
C VAL A 208 -6.95 -13.48 8.52
N ASP A 209 -7.55 -12.80 9.51
CA ASP A 209 -8.32 -11.58 9.29
C ASP A 209 -7.45 -10.45 8.74
N GLU A 210 -6.22 -10.29 9.24
CA GLU A 210 -5.25 -9.32 8.71
C GLU A 210 -4.86 -9.63 7.27
N ILE A 211 -4.71 -10.92 6.92
CA ILE A 211 -4.46 -11.32 5.52
C ILE A 211 -5.65 -10.96 4.63
N GLU A 212 -6.87 -11.18 5.09
CA GLU A 212 -8.06 -10.77 4.33
C GLU A 212 -8.18 -9.24 4.23
N ASP A 213 -7.78 -8.48 5.25
CA ASP A 213 -7.71 -7.02 5.17
C ASP A 213 -6.69 -6.54 4.15
N VAL A 214 -5.51 -7.16 4.09
CA VAL A 214 -4.51 -6.90 3.03
C VAL A 214 -5.11 -7.19 1.66
N LYS A 215 -5.79 -8.33 1.51
CA LYS A 215 -6.43 -8.76 0.26
C LYS A 215 -7.62 -7.91 -0.14
N ARG A 216 -8.30 -7.24 0.79
CA ARG A 216 -9.39 -6.28 0.49
C ARG A 216 -8.84 -5.00 -0.11
N PHE A 217 -7.65 -4.56 0.31
CA PHE A 217 -7.02 -3.36 -0.25
C PHE A 217 -6.59 -3.55 -1.70
N GLY A 218 -5.76 -4.57 -1.96
CA GLY A 218 -5.04 -4.67 -3.22
C GLY A 218 -4.73 -6.10 -3.61
N ARG A 219 -4.92 -6.40 -4.89
CA ARG A 219 -4.68 -7.71 -5.50
C ARG A 219 -3.93 -7.55 -6.81
N GLY A 220 -3.09 -8.52 -7.08
CA GLY A 220 -2.38 -8.61 -8.34
C GLY A 220 -2.38 -10.03 -8.88
N THR A 221 -2.29 -10.13 -10.18
CA THR A 221 -2.17 -11.39 -10.92
C THR A 221 -1.08 -11.21 -11.96
N LEU A 222 -0.01 -12.01 -11.89
CA LEU A 222 1.02 -12.09 -12.93
C LEU A 222 0.85 -13.40 -13.68
N THR A 223 0.55 -13.31 -14.97
CA THR A 223 0.50 -14.45 -15.89
C THR A 223 1.83 -14.55 -16.61
N ILE A 224 2.49 -15.69 -16.49
CA ILE A 224 3.67 -16.03 -17.29
C ILE A 224 3.16 -16.59 -18.62
N GLU A 225 3.36 -15.85 -19.70
CA GLU A 225 2.84 -16.16 -21.04
C GLU A 225 3.78 -17.10 -21.79
N SER A 226 5.09 -16.85 -21.70
CA SER A 226 6.13 -17.67 -22.31
C SER A 226 7.47 -17.40 -21.66
N PHE A 227 8.38 -18.38 -21.73
CA PHE A 227 9.68 -18.30 -21.09
C PHE A 227 10.71 -19.16 -21.82
N ASN A 228 11.98 -18.84 -21.64
CA ASN A 228 13.12 -19.67 -22.04
C ASN A 228 13.91 -20.05 -20.79
N LEU A 229 14.25 -21.34 -20.67
CA LEU A 229 15.04 -21.87 -19.57
C LEU A 229 16.44 -22.27 -20.05
N GLU A 230 17.45 -21.86 -19.30
CA GLU A 230 18.82 -22.35 -19.41
C GLU A 230 19.00 -23.51 -18.43
N GLN A 231 19.36 -24.69 -18.93
CA GLN A 231 19.62 -25.84 -18.06
C GLN A 231 20.96 -25.67 -17.34
N ARG A 232 20.96 -25.92 -16.04
CA ARG A 232 22.16 -25.90 -15.19
C ARG A 232 22.54 -27.30 -14.73
N LYS A 233 23.82 -27.49 -14.41
CA LYS A 233 24.38 -28.78 -13.97
C LYS A 233 23.79 -29.29 -12.65
N ASP A 234 23.25 -28.39 -11.83
CA ASP A 234 22.59 -28.70 -10.55
C ASP A 234 21.11 -29.13 -10.71
N GLY A 235 20.62 -29.17 -11.96
CA GLY A 235 19.23 -29.51 -12.28
C GLY A 235 18.23 -28.38 -12.00
N CYS A 236 18.70 -27.20 -11.60
CA CYS A 236 17.88 -26.04 -11.31
C CYS A 236 18.00 -25.02 -12.44
N PRO A 237 17.08 -25.05 -13.43
CA PRO A 237 17.21 -24.19 -14.60
C PRO A 237 17.09 -22.72 -14.21
N ASN A 238 17.77 -21.87 -14.96
CA ASN A 238 17.64 -20.42 -14.86
C ASN A 238 16.63 -19.92 -15.89
N ILE A 239 15.94 -18.83 -15.59
CA ILE A 239 15.05 -18.19 -16.55
C ILE A 239 15.88 -17.19 -17.36
N GLU A 240 16.19 -17.49 -18.62
CA GLU A 240 16.90 -16.54 -19.50
C GLU A 240 16.02 -15.36 -19.88
N ARG A 241 14.75 -15.64 -20.15
CA ARG A 241 13.77 -14.68 -20.62
C ARG A 241 12.37 -15.09 -20.20
N MET A 242 11.56 -14.10 -19.86
CA MET A 242 10.14 -14.29 -19.55
C MET A 242 9.30 -13.18 -20.20
N ASN A 243 8.21 -13.57 -20.86
CA ASN A 243 7.11 -12.68 -21.23
C ASN A 243 5.98 -12.87 -20.21
N PHE A 244 5.44 -11.77 -19.73
CA PHE A 244 4.40 -11.79 -18.71
C PHE A 244 3.38 -10.67 -18.90
N THR A 245 2.20 -10.89 -18.33
CA THR A 245 1.13 -9.91 -18.20
C THR A 245 0.81 -9.72 -16.72
N VAL A 246 0.60 -8.49 -16.27
CA VAL A 246 0.21 -8.18 -14.89
C VAL A 246 -1.09 -7.42 -14.89
N LYS A 247 -2.05 -7.90 -14.10
CA LYS A 247 -3.25 -7.16 -13.70
C LYS A 247 -3.11 -6.74 -12.23
N LEU A 248 -3.35 -5.47 -11.95
CA LEU A 248 -3.36 -4.89 -10.60
C LEU A 248 -4.71 -4.22 -10.35
N GLU A 249 -5.28 -4.42 -9.18
CA GLU A 249 -6.51 -3.75 -8.75
C GLU A 249 -6.47 -3.48 -7.24
N GLY A 250 -7.10 -2.38 -6.82
CA GLY A 250 -7.15 -2.02 -5.41
C GLY A 250 -7.58 -0.58 -5.16
N GLY A 251 -7.41 -0.13 -3.92
CA GLY A 251 -7.83 1.19 -3.45
C GLY A 251 -9.13 1.15 -2.64
N TYR A 252 -9.57 2.33 -2.22
CA TYR A 252 -10.80 2.61 -1.47
C TYR A 252 -11.65 3.68 -2.16
#